data_AF-A0A4U6R2B4-F1
#
_entry.id   AF-A0A4U6R2B4-F1
#
_cell.length_a   1.000
_cell.length_b   1.000
_cell.length_c   1.000
_cell.angle_alpha   90.00
_cell.angle_beta   90.00
_cell.angle_gamma   90.00
#
_symmetry.space_group_name_H-M   'P 1'
#
loop_
_entity.id
_entity.type
_entity.pdbx_description
1 polymer ?
#
loop_
_entity_poly.entity_id
_entity_poly.type
_entity_poly.pdbx_seq_one_letter_code
_entity_poly.pdbx_strand_id
1 'polypeptide(L)'
;MTDLPLGMKYYLLILTSSLIEDLNDYGVKWVANEPGVAGRDVEKAFFSARAIEARLPDEPGQADPRLWPELMKSIHTIRRVLDVVEKTTFDEVIAEAMETTSSIARADIKQVFEQKRAAGEVDFRLHGLLNTRPTADEPDPAVKEAFMLKRARRYQSFMEFDGASLNDEETVILGDAKALARHIMDGDRDNRRIDALLVMGAVLIETASVRLKTNIPGLIRDSFDRMATKAAMALGAIVYRDKYRDFKQSLGLEPLDSDL
;
A
#
# COMPACT_ATOMS: atom_id res chain seq x y z
N MET A 1 -12.94 -21.56 -13.78
CA MET A 1 -12.18 -21.07 -12.62
C MET A 1 -11.23 -20.01 -13.14
N THR A 2 -11.24 -18.82 -12.57
CA THR A 2 -10.44 -17.69 -13.05
C THR A 2 -9.00 -17.89 -12.62
N ASP A 3 -8.09 -18.09 -13.58
CA ASP A 3 -6.66 -18.06 -13.28
C ASP A 3 -6.27 -16.61 -12.92
N LEU A 4 -5.73 -16.43 -11.72
CA LEU A 4 -5.35 -15.11 -11.24
C LEU A 4 -4.07 -14.64 -11.94
N PRO A 5 -3.92 -13.33 -12.26
CA PRO A 5 -2.68 -12.79 -12.78
C PRO A 5 -1.50 -13.09 -11.82
N LEU A 6 -0.31 -13.31 -12.37
CA LEU A 6 0.87 -13.65 -11.59
C LEU A 6 1.16 -12.61 -10.49
N GLY A 7 1.12 -11.33 -10.81
CA GLY A 7 1.34 -10.28 -9.83
C GLY A 7 0.29 -10.24 -8.72
N MET A 8 -0.96 -10.60 -9.02
CA MET A 8 -2.01 -10.74 -8.00
C MET A 8 -1.73 -11.94 -7.09
N LYS A 9 -1.21 -13.05 -7.63
CA LYS A 9 -0.80 -14.20 -6.82
C LYS A 9 0.31 -13.82 -5.84
N TYR A 10 1.36 -13.13 -6.30
CA TYR A 10 2.42 -12.60 -5.43
C TYR A 10 1.88 -11.64 -4.37
N TYR A 11 0.98 -10.72 -4.75
CA TYR A 11 0.34 -9.82 -3.80
C TYR A 11 -0.40 -10.57 -2.70
N LEU A 12 -1.18 -11.61 -3.02
CA LEU A 12 -1.89 -12.41 -2.03
C LEU A 12 -0.95 -13.14 -1.08
N LEU A 13 0.22 -13.57 -1.54
CA LEU A 13 1.22 -14.20 -0.70
C LEU A 13 1.82 -13.22 0.29
N ILE A 14 2.34 -12.09 -0.19
CA ILE A 14 2.90 -11.04 0.66
C ILE A 14 1.85 -10.56 1.68
N LEU A 15 0.60 -10.36 1.25
CA LEU A 15 -0.49 -9.99 2.12
C LEU A 15 -0.77 -11.04 3.19
N THR A 16 -0.77 -12.33 2.82
CA THR A 16 -1.01 -13.41 3.77
C THR A 16 0.07 -13.44 4.84
N SER A 17 1.34 -13.36 4.45
CA SER A 17 2.46 -13.36 5.40
C SER A 17 2.39 -12.14 6.34
N SER A 18 2.09 -10.94 5.81
CA SER A 18 1.89 -9.74 6.64
C SER A 18 0.76 -9.90 7.65
N LEU A 19 -0.41 -10.40 7.21
CA LEU A 19 -1.56 -10.59 8.10
C LEU A 19 -1.30 -11.63 9.19
N ILE A 20 -0.49 -12.66 8.89
CA ILE A 20 -0.04 -13.65 9.85
C ILE A 20 0.87 -13.00 10.89
N GLU A 21 1.80 -12.13 10.48
CA GLU A 21 2.66 -11.36 11.39
C GLU A 21 1.85 -10.44 12.29
N ASP A 22 0.98 -9.62 11.70
CA ASP A 22 0.13 -8.68 12.43
C ASP A 22 -0.71 -9.43 13.49
N LEU A 23 -1.31 -10.58 13.12
CA LEU A 23 -2.06 -11.41 14.06
C LEU A 23 -1.19 -12.03 15.18
N ASN A 24 0.09 -12.32 14.93
CA ASN A 24 1.00 -12.76 15.99
C ASN A 24 1.33 -11.62 16.96
N ASP A 25 1.50 -10.40 16.45
CA ASP A 25 1.86 -9.21 17.24
C ASP A 25 0.71 -8.76 18.15
N TYR A 26 -0.54 -8.76 17.64
CA TYR A 26 -1.73 -8.53 18.48
C TYR A 26 -2.02 -9.69 19.44
N GLY A 27 -1.53 -10.89 19.12
CA GLY A 27 -1.73 -12.12 19.88
C GLY A 27 -3.13 -12.72 19.66
N VAL A 28 -3.16 -13.95 19.11
CA VAL A 28 -4.40 -14.73 18.85
C VAL A 28 -5.34 -14.79 20.07
N LYS A 29 -4.80 -14.81 21.29
CA LYS A 29 -5.58 -14.83 22.54
C LYS A 29 -6.33 -13.53 22.81
N TRP A 30 -5.77 -12.38 22.46
CA TRP A 30 -6.40 -11.09 22.70
C TRP A 30 -7.58 -10.92 21.74
N VAL A 31 -7.32 -11.21 20.47
CA VAL A 31 -8.30 -11.30 19.38
C VAL A 31 -9.46 -12.27 19.66
N ALA A 32 -9.19 -13.44 20.27
CA ALA A 32 -10.20 -14.45 20.57
C ALA A 32 -11.17 -14.06 21.70
N ASN A 33 -10.86 -13.01 22.47
CA ASN A 33 -11.70 -12.52 23.56
C ASN A 33 -12.62 -11.36 23.15
N GLU A 34 -12.53 -10.88 21.90
CA GLU A 34 -13.31 -9.73 21.43
C GLU A 34 -14.77 -10.13 21.09
N PRO A 35 -15.78 -9.38 21.55
CA PRO A 35 -17.18 -9.72 21.29
C PRO A 35 -17.50 -9.70 19.79
N GLY A 36 -18.04 -10.80 19.27
CA GLY A 36 -18.44 -10.92 17.85
C GLY A 36 -17.46 -11.71 16.97
N VAL A 37 -16.31 -12.12 17.51
CA VAL A 37 -15.34 -12.98 16.82
C VAL A 37 -15.28 -14.34 17.51
N ALA A 38 -15.62 -15.41 16.79
CA ALA A 38 -15.43 -16.77 17.31
C ALA A 38 -13.94 -17.14 17.23
N GLY A 39 -13.24 -17.23 18.37
CA GLY A 39 -11.80 -17.53 18.41
C GLY A 39 -11.38 -18.78 17.60
N ARG A 40 -12.25 -19.80 17.53
CA ARG A 40 -12.04 -21.00 16.71
C ARG A 40 -11.93 -20.71 15.22
N ASP A 41 -12.67 -19.73 14.71
CA ASP A 41 -12.64 -19.35 13.29
C ASP A 41 -11.35 -18.60 12.95
N VAL A 42 -10.83 -17.81 13.89
CA VAL A 42 -9.54 -17.11 13.77
C VAL A 42 -8.39 -18.11 13.75
N GLU A 43 -8.35 -19.04 14.71
CA GLU A 43 -7.34 -20.10 14.75
C GLU A 43 -7.38 -20.94 13.47
N LYS A 44 -8.58 -21.33 13.03
CA LYS A 44 -8.75 -22.08 11.79
C LYS A 44 -8.23 -21.29 10.59
N ALA A 45 -8.55 -20.00 10.46
CA ALA A 45 -8.07 -19.17 9.36
C ALA A 45 -6.55 -18.99 9.39
N PHE A 46 -5.96 -18.76 10.56
CA PHE A 46 -4.51 -18.66 10.74
C PHE A 46 -3.79 -19.95 10.33
N PHE A 47 -4.23 -21.10 10.86
CA PHE A 47 -3.62 -22.39 10.50
C PHE A 47 -3.88 -22.75 9.04
N SER A 48 -5.04 -22.39 8.48
CA SER A 48 -5.33 -22.60 7.06
C SER A 48 -4.43 -21.75 6.18
N ALA A 49 -4.22 -20.47 6.51
CA ALA A 49 -3.31 -19.59 5.78
C ALA A 49 -1.87 -20.12 5.81
N ARG A 50 -1.35 -20.45 6.99
CA ARG A 50 -0.01 -21.09 7.17
C ARG A 50 0.12 -22.39 6.39
N ALA A 51 -0.90 -23.25 6.44
CA ALA A 51 -0.88 -24.53 5.75
C ALA A 51 -0.95 -24.39 4.23
N ILE A 52 -1.65 -23.37 3.72
CA ILE A 52 -1.70 -23.07 2.28
C ILE A 52 -0.37 -22.47 1.83
N GLU A 53 0.18 -21.50 2.57
CA GLU A 53 1.49 -20.89 2.31
C GLU A 53 2.59 -21.96 2.20
N ALA A 54 2.65 -22.89 3.15
CA ALA A 54 3.62 -24.00 3.13
C ALA A 54 3.42 -25.03 1.99
N ARG A 55 2.26 -25.01 1.32
CA ARG A 55 1.93 -25.92 0.21
C ARG A 55 2.08 -25.26 -1.15
N LEU A 56 2.26 -23.94 -1.20
CA LEU A 56 2.43 -23.23 -2.45
C LEU A 56 3.86 -23.41 -2.96
N PRO A 57 4.06 -23.63 -4.27
CA PRO A 57 5.38 -23.64 -4.87
C PRO A 57 6.03 -22.26 -4.77
N ASP A 58 7.37 -22.22 -4.78
CA ASP A 58 8.16 -20.99 -4.81
C ASP A 58 7.76 -20.08 -5.98
N GLU A 59 7.38 -20.69 -7.11
CA GLU A 59 6.77 -19.99 -8.25
C GLU A 59 5.24 -20.08 -8.19
N PRO A 60 4.52 -19.02 -7.77
CA PRO A 60 3.06 -19.06 -7.64
C PRO A 60 2.33 -19.29 -8.97
N GLY A 61 2.98 -19.05 -10.12
CA GLY A 61 2.45 -19.40 -11.43
C GLY A 61 2.13 -20.89 -11.59
N GLN A 62 2.82 -21.75 -10.86
CA GLN A 62 2.69 -23.22 -10.94
C GLN A 62 1.70 -23.79 -9.89
N ALA A 63 1.15 -22.95 -9.02
CA ALA A 63 0.25 -23.40 -7.95
C ALA A 63 -1.09 -23.92 -8.50
N ASP A 64 -1.67 -24.94 -7.84
CA ASP A 64 -3.03 -25.41 -8.14
C ASP A 64 -4.03 -24.26 -7.98
N PRO A 65 -4.79 -23.89 -9.04
CA PRO A 65 -5.76 -22.81 -8.99
C PRO A 65 -6.82 -22.93 -7.88
N ARG A 66 -7.03 -24.14 -7.34
CA ARG A 66 -7.96 -24.41 -6.23
C ARG A 66 -7.48 -23.89 -4.88
N LEU A 67 -6.19 -23.55 -4.74
CA LEU A 67 -5.63 -23.03 -3.49
C LEU A 67 -6.00 -21.55 -3.27
N TRP A 68 -6.15 -20.77 -4.34
CA TRP A 68 -6.42 -19.33 -4.25
C TRP A 68 -7.76 -18.97 -3.57
N PRO A 69 -8.88 -19.67 -3.84
CA PRO A 69 -10.12 -19.46 -3.10
C PRO A 69 -9.99 -19.69 -1.59
N GLU A 70 -9.28 -20.74 -1.18
CA GLU A 70 -9.09 -21.08 0.23
C GLU A 70 -8.16 -20.07 0.93
N LEU A 71 -7.12 -19.60 0.23
CA LEU A 71 -6.25 -18.53 0.71
C LEU A 71 -7.06 -17.24 0.92
N MET A 72 -7.89 -16.87 -0.07
CA MET A 72 -8.72 -15.66 0.00
C MET A 72 -9.72 -15.70 1.16
N LYS A 73 -10.36 -16.85 1.42
CA LYS A 73 -11.24 -17.01 2.59
C LYS A 73 -10.48 -16.84 3.92
N SER A 74 -9.23 -17.30 3.96
CA SER A 74 -8.37 -17.17 5.15
C SER A 74 -7.96 -15.70 5.35
N ILE A 75 -7.49 -15.02 4.30
CA ILE A 75 -7.20 -13.58 4.28
C ILE A 75 -8.40 -12.78 4.78
N HIS A 76 -9.59 -13.05 4.21
CA HIS A 76 -10.84 -12.39 4.59
C HIS A 76 -11.14 -12.53 6.08
N THR A 77 -11.02 -13.75 6.60
CA THR A 77 -11.29 -14.01 8.02
C THR A 77 -10.31 -13.28 8.92
N ILE A 78 -9.01 -13.26 8.57
CA ILE A 78 -7.99 -12.55 9.36
C ILE A 78 -8.23 -11.04 9.31
N ARG A 79 -8.50 -10.46 8.13
CA ARG A 79 -8.81 -9.02 8.00
C ARG A 79 -10.05 -8.62 8.78
N ARG A 80 -11.13 -9.39 8.70
CA ARG A 80 -12.37 -9.10 9.44
C ARG A 80 -12.12 -8.96 10.94
N VAL A 81 -11.14 -9.71 11.45
CA VAL A 81 -10.75 -9.69 12.84
C VAL A 81 -9.89 -8.47 13.16
N LEU A 82 -8.89 -8.18 12.33
CA LEU A 82 -8.04 -6.99 12.48
C LEU A 82 -8.85 -5.69 12.38
N ASP A 83 -9.83 -5.60 11.48
CA ASP A 83 -10.73 -4.43 11.35
C ASP A 83 -11.47 -4.10 12.66
N VAL A 84 -11.81 -5.11 13.47
CA VAL A 84 -12.46 -4.91 14.78
C VAL A 84 -11.46 -4.40 15.81
N VAL A 85 -10.23 -4.92 15.77
CA VAL A 85 -9.14 -4.61 16.70
C VAL A 85 -8.57 -3.21 16.47
N GLU A 86 -8.40 -2.81 15.21
CA GLU A 86 -7.65 -1.61 14.84
C GLU A 86 -8.45 -0.31 14.97
N LYS A 87 -9.79 -0.39 15.09
CA LYS A 87 -10.69 0.76 14.97
C LYS A 87 -10.35 1.95 15.88
N THR A 88 -9.87 1.72 17.10
CA THR A 88 -9.53 2.81 18.03
C THR A 88 -8.11 3.36 17.83
N THR A 89 -7.16 2.54 17.39
CA THR A 89 -5.78 2.98 17.14
C THR A 89 -5.65 3.69 15.79
N PHE A 90 -6.51 3.34 14.84
CA PHE A 90 -6.47 3.89 13.48
C PHE A 90 -6.90 5.36 13.43
N ASP A 91 -7.90 5.77 14.22
CA ASP A 91 -8.40 7.16 14.22
C ASP A 91 -7.35 8.17 14.72
N GLU A 92 -6.60 7.82 15.78
CA GLU A 92 -5.53 8.66 16.34
C GLU A 92 -4.35 8.78 15.35
N VAL A 93 -3.97 7.66 14.72
CA VAL A 93 -2.89 7.63 13.71
C VAL A 93 -3.29 8.39 12.44
N ILE A 94 -4.56 8.30 12.00
CA ILE A 94 -5.07 9.07 10.87
C ILE A 94 -4.98 10.56 11.17
N ALA A 95 -5.41 11.01 12.35
CA ALA A 95 -5.37 12.41 12.72
C ALA A 95 -3.93 12.96 12.70
N GLU A 96 -2.99 12.23 13.30
CA GLU A 96 -1.56 12.60 13.29
C GLU A 96 -0.95 12.59 11.88
N ALA A 97 -1.29 11.58 11.06
CA ALA A 97 -0.82 11.49 9.69
C ALA A 97 -1.39 12.62 8.81
N MET A 98 -2.65 13.00 9.01
CA MET A 98 -3.27 14.12 8.30
C MET A 98 -2.60 15.45 8.64
N GLU A 99 -2.34 15.72 9.93
CA GLU A 99 -1.65 16.93 10.38
C GLU A 99 -0.23 17.01 9.80
N THR A 100 0.52 15.91 9.91
CA THR A 100 1.89 15.82 9.40
C THR A 100 1.93 15.99 7.87
N THR A 101 0.99 15.36 7.16
CA THR A 101 0.90 15.46 5.69
C THR A 101 0.56 16.88 5.23
N SER A 102 -0.36 17.57 5.92
CA SER A 102 -0.68 18.98 5.65
C SER A 102 0.55 19.88 5.85
N SER A 103 1.28 19.71 6.94
CA SER A 103 2.50 20.47 7.23
C SER A 103 3.57 20.30 6.15
N ILE A 104 3.86 19.05 5.76
CA ILE A 104 4.82 18.72 4.70
C ILE A 104 4.37 19.32 3.36
N ALA A 105 3.09 19.17 3.00
CA ALA A 105 2.55 19.70 1.75
C ALA A 105 2.69 21.23 1.65
N ARG A 106 2.46 21.95 2.75
CA ARG A 106 2.64 23.41 2.80
C ARG A 106 4.11 23.81 2.68
N ALA A 107 5.02 23.08 3.32
CA ALA A 107 6.46 23.29 3.15
C ALA A 107 6.89 23.09 1.69
N ASP A 108 6.37 22.07 1.01
CA ASP A 108 6.63 21.81 -0.39
C ASP A 108 6.14 22.93 -1.31
N ILE A 109 4.89 23.39 -1.11
CA ILE A 109 4.34 24.52 -1.85
C ILE A 109 5.19 25.77 -1.64
N LYS A 110 5.61 26.03 -0.39
CA LYS A 110 6.46 27.18 -0.06
C LYS A 110 7.78 27.13 -0.81
N GLN A 111 8.42 25.96 -0.87
CA GLN A 111 9.66 25.78 -1.61
C GLN A 111 9.49 26.10 -3.09
N VAL A 112 8.44 25.55 -3.74
CA VAL A 112 8.17 25.80 -5.17
C VAL A 112 7.81 27.26 -5.42
N PHE A 113 7.01 27.86 -4.53
CA PHE A 113 6.63 29.27 -4.62
C PHE A 113 7.86 30.18 -4.54
N GLU A 114 8.76 29.97 -3.58
CA GLU A 114 9.97 30.78 -3.45
C GLU A 114 10.93 30.58 -4.63
N GLN A 115 11.01 29.38 -5.20
CA GLN A 115 11.78 29.12 -6.43
C GLN A 115 11.24 29.91 -7.62
N LYS A 116 9.92 29.90 -7.84
CA LYS A 116 9.27 30.70 -8.90
C LYS A 116 9.49 32.19 -8.68
N ARG A 117 9.31 32.65 -7.43
CA ARG A 117 9.50 34.05 -7.06
C ARG A 117 10.93 34.52 -7.31
N ALA A 118 11.93 33.71 -6.97
CA ALA A 118 13.34 33.98 -7.25
C ALA A 118 13.64 34.06 -8.75
N ALA A 119 12.89 33.31 -9.57
CA ALA A 119 12.95 33.39 -11.04
C ALA A 119 12.13 34.55 -11.64
N GLY A 120 11.49 35.39 -10.80
CA GLY A 120 10.69 36.54 -11.23
C GLY A 120 9.22 36.23 -11.53
N GLU A 121 8.75 35.02 -11.26
CA GLU A 121 7.35 34.61 -11.45
C GLU A 121 6.63 34.54 -10.10
N VAL A 122 5.50 35.23 -9.95
CA VAL A 122 4.66 35.12 -8.74
C VAL A 122 3.43 34.27 -9.04
N ASP A 123 3.39 33.07 -8.45
CA ASP A 123 2.24 32.17 -8.56
C ASP A 123 1.21 32.51 -7.48
N PHE A 124 0.21 33.31 -7.86
CA PHE A 124 -0.86 33.76 -6.94
C PHE A 124 -1.68 32.61 -6.36
N ARG A 125 -1.78 31.48 -7.05
CA ARG A 125 -2.49 30.31 -6.56
C ARG A 125 -1.73 29.64 -5.42
N LEU A 126 -0.42 29.42 -5.59
CA LEU A 126 0.43 28.89 -4.52
C LEU A 126 0.50 29.84 -3.33
N HIS A 127 0.62 31.15 -3.60
CA HIS A 127 0.55 32.18 -2.56
C HIS A 127 -0.78 32.14 -1.79
N GLY A 128 -1.91 31.97 -2.48
CA GLY A 128 -3.22 31.82 -1.84
C GLY A 128 -3.26 30.62 -0.88
N LEU A 129 -2.84 29.44 -1.35
CA LEU A 129 -2.84 28.22 -0.54
C LEU A 129 -1.96 28.32 0.72
N LEU A 130 -0.82 29.00 0.64
CA LEU A 130 0.05 29.23 1.80
C LEU A 130 -0.60 30.12 2.85
N ASN A 131 -1.50 31.02 2.45
CA ASN A 131 -2.14 31.99 3.34
C ASN A 131 -3.54 31.56 3.81
N THR A 132 -4.15 30.55 3.18
CA THR A 132 -5.42 29.98 3.62
C THR A 132 -5.17 28.90 4.67
N ARG A 133 -5.84 28.99 5.83
CA ARG A 133 -5.86 27.89 6.82
C ARG A 133 -6.92 26.86 6.42
N PRO A 134 -6.65 25.56 6.57
CA PRO A 134 -7.67 24.54 6.33
C PRO A 134 -8.78 24.65 7.38
N THR A 135 -10.01 24.38 6.97
CA THR A 135 -11.14 24.16 7.86
C THR A 135 -11.00 22.79 8.53
N ALA A 136 -11.47 22.65 9.77
CA ALA A 136 -11.30 21.41 10.54
C ALA A 136 -11.97 20.18 9.88
N ASP A 137 -13.02 20.42 9.09
CA ASP A 137 -13.84 19.36 8.49
C ASP A 137 -13.48 19.04 7.02
N GLU A 138 -12.51 19.75 6.41
CA GLU A 138 -12.12 19.54 5.02
C GLU A 138 -10.62 19.24 4.87
N PRO A 139 -10.23 18.32 3.97
CA PRO A 139 -8.83 18.04 3.71
C PRO A 139 -8.12 19.28 3.15
N ASP A 140 -6.92 19.55 3.67
CA ASP A 140 -6.16 20.75 3.30
C ASP A 140 -5.88 20.79 1.78
N PRO A 141 -6.35 21.84 1.06
CA PRO A 141 -6.14 21.96 -0.38
C PRO A 141 -4.65 22.00 -0.78
N ALA A 142 -3.76 22.37 0.15
CA ALA A 142 -2.32 22.30 -0.05
C ALA A 142 -1.82 20.87 -0.35
N VAL A 143 -2.47 19.85 0.22
CA VAL A 143 -2.06 18.45 0.02
C VAL A 143 -2.22 18.05 -1.45
N LYS A 144 -3.40 18.28 -2.02
CA LYS A 144 -3.67 17.99 -3.43
C LYS A 144 -2.69 18.74 -4.33
N GLU A 145 -2.44 20.01 -4.03
CA GLU A 145 -1.53 20.83 -4.82
C GLU A 145 -0.09 20.35 -4.78
N ALA A 146 0.43 20.01 -3.59
CA ALA A 146 1.77 19.48 -3.43
C ALA A 146 1.97 18.18 -4.23
N PHE A 147 0.95 17.32 -4.28
CA PHE A 147 0.98 16.12 -5.14
C PHE A 147 1.08 16.47 -6.62
N MET A 148 0.23 17.39 -7.11
CA MET A 148 0.25 17.81 -8.51
C MET A 148 1.61 18.39 -8.93
N LEU A 149 2.20 19.25 -8.09
CA LEU A 149 3.52 19.85 -8.35
C LEU A 149 4.64 18.82 -8.48
N LYS A 150 4.57 17.75 -7.68
CA LYS A 150 5.59 16.68 -7.67
C LYS A 150 5.29 15.55 -8.64
N ARG A 151 4.07 15.48 -9.20
CA ARG A 151 3.56 14.34 -9.98
C ARG A 151 4.48 13.98 -11.13
N ALA A 152 4.85 14.95 -11.98
CA ALA A 152 5.69 14.69 -13.15
C ALA A 152 7.07 14.11 -12.76
N ARG A 153 7.73 14.71 -11.76
CA ARG A 153 9.04 14.24 -11.27
C ARG A 153 8.94 12.85 -10.63
N ARG A 154 7.93 12.63 -9.78
CA ARG A 154 7.72 11.31 -9.15
C ARG A 154 7.39 10.25 -10.19
N TYR A 155 6.58 10.58 -11.19
CA TYR A 155 6.27 9.68 -12.29
C TYR A 155 7.52 9.32 -13.08
N GLN A 156 8.35 10.30 -13.45
CA GLN A 156 9.61 10.03 -14.12
C GLN A 156 10.53 9.13 -13.28
N SER A 157 10.73 9.47 -12.00
CA SER A 157 11.57 8.69 -11.09
C SER A 157 11.06 7.26 -10.93
N PHE A 158 9.73 7.11 -10.81
CA PHE A 158 9.06 5.81 -10.73
C PHE A 158 9.27 4.99 -12.00
N MET A 159 9.14 5.63 -13.16
CA MET A 159 9.34 4.98 -14.46
C MET A 159 10.79 4.57 -14.71
N GLU A 160 11.77 5.37 -14.28
CA GLU A 160 13.20 5.13 -14.45
C GLU A 160 13.76 4.05 -13.51
N PHE A 161 13.14 3.81 -12.35
CA PHE A 161 13.64 2.82 -11.38
C PHE A 161 13.65 1.39 -11.94
N ASP A 162 14.82 0.77 -12.09
CA ASP A 162 14.97 -0.52 -12.77
C ASP A 162 14.54 -1.75 -11.94
N GLY A 163 14.37 -1.59 -10.62
CA GLY A 163 14.01 -2.68 -9.72
C GLY A 163 15.16 -3.62 -9.39
N ALA A 164 16.41 -3.28 -9.69
CA ALA A 164 17.57 -4.17 -9.48
C ALA A 164 17.78 -4.59 -8.01
N SER A 165 17.25 -3.82 -7.06
CA SER A 165 17.30 -4.09 -5.61
C SER A 165 16.10 -4.85 -5.07
N LEU A 166 15.14 -5.21 -5.93
CA LEU A 166 13.90 -5.88 -5.54
C LEU A 166 14.03 -7.39 -5.69
N ASN A 167 13.23 -8.11 -4.92
CA ASN A 167 13.04 -9.54 -5.10
C ASN A 167 12.09 -9.78 -6.30
N ASP A 168 11.98 -11.04 -6.75
CA ASP A 168 11.20 -11.39 -7.94
C ASP A 168 9.72 -10.97 -7.83
N GLU A 169 9.11 -11.25 -6.68
CA GLU A 169 7.72 -10.90 -6.37
C GLU A 169 7.45 -9.38 -6.40
N GLU A 170 8.36 -8.60 -5.81
CA GLU A 170 8.30 -7.14 -5.77
C GLU A 170 8.53 -6.55 -7.16
N THR A 171 9.40 -7.18 -7.96
CA THR A 171 9.68 -6.78 -9.35
C THR A 171 8.46 -6.96 -10.25
N VAL A 172 7.74 -8.09 -10.11
CA VAL A 172 6.49 -8.32 -10.85
C VAL A 172 5.45 -7.26 -10.49
N ILE A 173 5.28 -6.95 -9.19
CA ILE A 173 4.33 -5.92 -8.74
C ILE A 173 4.74 -4.53 -9.25
N LEU A 174 6.02 -4.19 -9.21
CA LEU A 174 6.54 -2.93 -9.77
C LEU A 174 6.23 -2.82 -11.28
N GLY A 175 6.42 -3.91 -12.02
CA GLY A 175 6.12 -3.97 -13.46
C GLY A 175 4.65 -3.66 -13.76
N ASP A 176 3.74 -4.34 -13.06
CA ASP A 176 2.30 -4.12 -13.20
C ASP A 176 1.89 -2.72 -12.73
N ALA A 177 2.51 -2.19 -11.68
CA ALA A 177 2.29 -0.83 -11.20
C ALA A 177 2.72 0.23 -12.23
N LYS A 178 3.86 0.05 -12.90
CA LYS A 178 4.30 0.94 -13.98
C LYS A 178 3.39 0.87 -15.19
N ALA A 179 2.88 -0.31 -15.53
CA ALA A 179 1.92 -0.47 -16.62
C ALA A 179 0.62 0.28 -16.32
N LEU A 180 0.10 0.14 -15.09
CA LEU A 180 -1.08 0.88 -14.63
C LEU A 180 -0.84 2.39 -14.60
N ALA A 181 0.31 2.84 -14.10
CA ALA A 181 0.66 4.26 -14.06
C ALA A 181 0.70 4.90 -15.46
N ARG A 182 1.30 4.20 -16.44
CA ARG A 182 1.26 4.61 -17.86
C ARG A 182 -0.16 4.73 -18.38
N HIS A 183 -0.96 3.68 -18.19
CA HIS A 183 -2.35 3.66 -18.64
C HIS A 183 -3.18 4.82 -18.07
N ILE A 184 -3.01 5.14 -16.78
CA ILE A 184 -3.70 6.26 -16.14
C ILE A 184 -3.21 7.60 -16.72
N MET A 185 -1.89 7.79 -16.87
CA MET A 185 -1.32 9.06 -17.36
C MET A 185 -1.63 9.35 -18.83
N ASP A 186 -1.84 8.31 -19.63
CA ASP A 186 -2.26 8.42 -21.03
C ASP A 186 -3.76 8.71 -21.18
N GLY A 187 -4.57 8.35 -20.17
CA GLY A 187 -6.01 8.57 -20.12
C GLY A 187 -6.40 9.74 -19.21
N ASP A 188 -6.77 9.43 -17.96
CA ASP A 188 -7.22 10.40 -16.96
C ASP A 188 -6.05 10.84 -16.05
N ARG A 189 -5.43 11.94 -16.42
CA ARG A 189 -4.31 12.53 -15.68
C ARG A 189 -4.69 13.02 -14.27
N ASP A 190 -5.98 13.21 -13.97
CA ASP A 190 -6.45 13.68 -12.67
C ASP A 190 -6.91 12.53 -11.75
N ASN A 191 -6.73 11.28 -12.18
CA ASN A 191 -7.09 10.11 -11.41
C ASN A 191 -6.27 10.02 -10.10
N ARG A 192 -6.94 10.12 -8.96
CA ARG A 192 -6.31 10.07 -7.62
C ARG A 192 -5.49 8.80 -7.34
N ARG A 193 -5.78 7.70 -8.05
CA ARG A 193 -5.01 6.44 -7.95
C ARG A 193 -3.55 6.63 -8.38
N ILE A 194 -3.27 7.58 -9.28
CA ILE A 194 -1.89 7.87 -9.69
C ILE A 194 -1.08 8.41 -8.53
N ASP A 195 -1.65 9.28 -7.69
CA ASP A 195 -0.91 9.89 -6.59
C ASP A 195 -0.54 8.83 -5.56
N ALA A 196 -1.48 7.93 -5.22
CA ALA A 196 -1.22 6.80 -4.34
C ALA A 196 -0.12 5.88 -4.89
N LEU A 197 -0.17 5.54 -6.20
CA LEU A 197 0.86 4.74 -6.86
C LEU A 197 2.23 5.42 -6.78
N LEU A 198 2.31 6.72 -7.05
CA LEU A 198 3.57 7.45 -7.06
C LEU A 198 4.16 7.65 -5.67
N VAL A 199 3.32 7.80 -4.64
CA VAL A 199 3.79 7.85 -3.24
C VAL A 199 4.36 6.51 -2.82
N MET A 200 3.61 5.43 -3.01
CA MET A 200 4.08 4.10 -2.62
C MET A 200 5.28 3.66 -3.47
N GLY A 201 5.32 4.06 -4.74
CA GLY A 201 6.49 3.89 -5.61
C GLY A 201 7.72 4.61 -5.07
N ALA A 202 7.59 5.84 -4.58
CA ALA A 202 8.70 6.56 -3.95
C ALA A 202 9.20 5.86 -2.67
N VAL A 203 8.28 5.41 -1.81
CA VAL A 203 8.64 4.64 -0.60
C VAL A 203 9.37 3.35 -0.97
N LEU A 204 8.89 2.62 -1.98
CA LEU A 204 9.54 1.40 -2.46
C LEU A 204 10.96 1.70 -2.97
N ILE A 205 11.14 2.74 -3.78
CA ILE A 205 12.46 3.14 -4.30
C ILE A 205 13.41 3.46 -3.15
N GLU A 206 12.98 4.28 -2.20
CA GLU A 206 13.80 4.72 -1.08
C GLU A 206 14.21 3.54 -0.19
N THR A 207 13.27 2.65 0.13
CA THR A 207 13.51 1.49 0.99
C THR A 207 14.34 0.42 0.30
N ALA A 208 14.07 0.12 -0.97
CA ALA A 208 14.82 -0.86 -1.74
C ALA A 208 16.26 -0.39 -2.05
N SER A 209 16.47 0.91 -2.26
CA SER A 209 17.81 1.48 -2.47
C SER A 209 18.76 1.24 -1.28
N VAL A 210 18.21 1.06 -0.08
CA VAL A 210 19.00 0.75 1.11
C VAL A 210 19.56 -0.68 1.06
N ARG A 211 18.89 -1.63 0.38
CA ARG A 211 19.33 -3.01 0.25
C ARG A 211 20.68 -3.15 -0.45
N LEU A 212 20.96 -2.26 -1.41
CA LEU A 212 22.23 -2.23 -2.14
C LEU A 212 23.40 -1.68 -1.32
N LYS A 213 23.14 -1.10 -0.14
CA LYS A 213 24.20 -0.53 0.71
C LYS A 213 24.90 -1.65 1.48
N THR A 214 26.21 -1.75 1.28
CA THR A 214 27.05 -2.80 1.89
C THR A 214 27.41 -2.51 3.35
N ASN A 215 27.38 -1.24 3.79
CA ASN A 215 27.89 -0.80 5.09
C ASN A 215 26.78 -0.38 6.07
N ILE A 216 25.78 -1.24 6.28
CA ILE A 216 24.68 -1.01 7.23
C ILE A 216 24.56 -2.21 8.17
N PRO A 217 24.29 -1.99 9.47
CA PRO A 217 23.99 -3.05 10.42
C PRO A 217 22.85 -3.97 9.93
N GLY A 218 22.98 -5.28 10.18
CA GLY A 218 22.00 -6.29 9.75
C GLY A 218 20.56 -5.98 10.18
N LEU A 219 20.36 -5.61 11.45
CA LEU A 219 19.04 -5.20 11.97
C LEU A 219 18.40 -4.04 11.19
N ILE A 220 19.21 -3.09 10.72
CA ILE A 220 18.73 -1.97 9.91
C ILE A 220 18.33 -2.47 8.52
N ARG A 221 19.16 -3.32 7.91
CA ARG A 221 18.85 -3.95 6.62
C ARG A 221 17.54 -4.73 6.69
N ASP A 222 17.37 -5.59 7.70
CA ASP A 222 16.15 -6.40 7.87
C ASP A 222 14.89 -5.53 8.04
N SER A 223 15.03 -4.37 8.71
CA SER A 223 13.94 -3.41 8.85
C SER A 223 13.56 -2.78 7.51
N PHE A 224 14.56 -2.35 6.73
CA PHE A 224 14.34 -1.82 5.38
C PHE A 224 13.80 -2.86 4.41
N ASP A 225 14.21 -4.12 4.57
CA ASP A 225 13.68 -5.24 3.79
C ASP A 225 12.18 -5.40 4.03
N ARG A 226 11.75 -5.45 5.29
CA ARG A 226 10.32 -5.47 5.64
C ARG A 226 9.57 -4.25 5.12
N MET A 227 10.15 -3.05 5.22
CA MET A 227 9.51 -1.83 4.71
C MET A 227 9.34 -1.85 3.18
N ALA A 228 10.34 -2.34 2.44
CA ALA A 228 10.26 -2.49 0.99
C ALA A 228 9.18 -3.52 0.60
N THR A 229 9.11 -4.65 1.30
CA THR A 229 8.05 -5.66 1.07
C THR A 229 6.66 -5.10 1.39
N LYS A 230 6.50 -4.34 2.48
CA LYS A 230 5.23 -3.64 2.79
C LYS A 230 4.89 -2.56 1.74
N ALA A 231 5.87 -1.84 1.21
CA ALA A 231 5.66 -0.86 0.13
C ALA A 231 5.23 -1.55 -1.18
N ALA A 232 5.83 -2.68 -1.52
CA ALA A 232 5.40 -3.51 -2.65
C ALA A 232 3.99 -4.07 -2.44
N MET A 233 3.65 -4.51 -1.22
CA MET A 233 2.29 -4.93 -0.86
C MET A 233 1.28 -3.79 -1.06
N ALA A 234 1.61 -2.58 -0.62
CA ALA A 234 0.75 -1.40 -0.80
C ALA A 234 0.55 -1.05 -2.28
N LEU A 235 1.61 -1.13 -3.10
CA LEU A 235 1.49 -1.04 -4.55
C LEU A 235 0.57 -2.13 -5.11
N GLY A 236 0.75 -3.38 -4.68
CA GLY A 236 -0.11 -4.51 -5.07
C GLY A 236 -1.58 -4.26 -4.73
N ALA A 237 -1.87 -3.75 -3.54
CA ALA A 237 -3.23 -3.38 -3.13
C ALA A 237 -3.84 -2.34 -4.06
N ILE A 238 -3.06 -1.32 -4.46
CA ILE A 238 -3.51 -0.30 -5.40
C ILE A 238 -3.68 -0.89 -6.80
N VAL A 239 -2.77 -1.73 -7.29
CA VAL A 239 -2.80 -2.29 -8.65
C VAL A 239 -3.92 -3.31 -8.82
N TYR A 240 -4.04 -4.25 -7.89
CA TYR A 240 -4.99 -5.36 -8.00
C TYR A 240 -6.34 -5.09 -7.34
N ARG A 241 -6.58 -3.87 -6.82
CA ARG A 241 -7.83 -3.50 -6.12
C ARG A 241 -9.10 -4.05 -6.76
N ASP A 242 -9.27 -3.80 -8.06
CA ASP A 242 -10.49 -4.17 -8.79
C ASP A 242 -10.59 -5.70 -8.92
N LYS A 243 -9.50 -6.36 -9.33
CA LYS A 243 -9.44 -7.84 -9.45
C LYS A 243 -9.60 -8.54 -8.11
N TYR A 244 -9.04 -7.99 -7.04
CA TYR A 244 -9.18 -8.49 -5.68
C TYR A 244 -10.65 -8.41 -5.25
N ARG A 245 -11.30 -7.27 -5.49
CA ARG A 245 -12.73 -7.08 -5.20
C ARG A 245 -13.60 -8.04 -6.00
N ASP A 246 -13.36 -8.17 -7.30
CA ASP A 246 -14.11 -9.08 -8.18
C ASP A 246 -13.93 -10.54 -7.73
N PHE A 247 -12.70 -10.94 -7.39
CA PHE A 247 -12.42 -12.29 -6.92
C PHE A 247 -13.12 -12.56 -5.59
N LYS A 248 -13.06 -11.62 -4.65
CA LYS A 248 -13.76 -11.71 -3.36
C LYS A 248 -15.27 -11.84 -3.54
N GLN A 249 -15.87 -11.02 -4.40
CA GLN A 249 -17.29 -11.09 -4.74
C GLN A 249 -17.67 -12.43 -5.37
N SER A 250 -16.83 -12.98 -6.25
CA SER A 250 -17.07 -14.29 -6.87
C SER A 250 -17.13 -15.45 -5.86
N LEU A 251 -16.54 -15.27 -4.68
CA LEU A 251 -16.57 -16.22 -3.57
C LEU A 251 -17.73 -15.98 -2.59
N GLY A 252 -18.56 -14.95 -2.81
CA GLY A 252 -19.67 -14.59 -1.94
C GLY A 252 -19.24 -14.02 -0.58
N LEU A 253 -18.03 -13.46 -0.48
CA LEU A 253 -17.50 -12.87 0.74
C LEU A 253 -17.98 -11.42 0.90
N GLU A 254 -18.33 -11.03 2.12
CA GLU A 254 -18.79 -9.68 2.45
C GLU A 254 -17.67 -8.63 2.31
N PRO A 255 -17.99 -7.38 1.90
CA PRO A 255 -17.01 -6.30 1.90
C PRO A 255 -16.58 -5.97 3.34
N LEU A 256 -15.29 -5.67 3.51
CA LEU A 256 -14.69 -5.22 4.77
C LEU A 256 -14.24 -3.76 4.63
N ASP A 257 -14.07 -3.08 5.77
CA ASP A 257 -13.61 -1.68 5.78
C ASP A 257 -12.18 -1.58 5.24
N SER A 258 -11.34 -2.60 5.48
CA SER A 258 -9.99 -2.73 4.90
C SER A 258 -9.94 -3.07 3.40
N ASP A 259 -11.08 -3.23 2.71
CA ASP A 259 -11.13 -3.41 1.25
C ASP A 259 -11.36 -2.09 0.48
N LEU A 260 -11.63 -0.99 1.20
CA LEU A 260 -11.94 0.33 0.65
C LEU A 260 -10.69 1.18 0.43
#